data_AF-A0A1A8N2N7-F1
#
_entry.id   AF-A0A1A8N2N7-F1
#
_cell.length_a   1.000
_cell.length_b   1.000
_cell.length_c   1.000
_cell.angle_alpha   90.00
_cell.angle_beta   90.00
_cell.angle_gamma   90.00
#
_symmetry.space_group_name_H-M   'P 1'
#
loop_
_entity.id
_entity.type
_entity.pdbx_description
1 polymer ?
#
loop_
_entity_poly.entity_id
_entity_poly.type
_entity_poly.pdbx_seq_one_letter_code
_entity_poly.pdbx_strand_id
1 'polypeptide(L)'
;IYPNLDWDDVKNHLPKPVTVHVADSGLDISAETGGNGSHKPSKPGDFGWVSSRPDGKNMLYQEYDSDSDSDSESDSDSEDEGPQLSRVETKLYHETWTQSPSALVIGGETHGLSVEAVQLAEETSGHRLFIPVVPDVDSLNSAMAASILLFEGRRQLLKLLQTSGKKLQSKPERNFS
;
A
#
# COMPACT_ATOMS: atom_id res chain seq x y z
N ILE A 1 -17.23 19.95 4.88
CA ILE A 1 -15.79 19.60 4.92
C ILE A 1 -15.32 19.88 6.34
N TYR A 2 -14.76 18.89 7.02
CA TYR A 2 -14.24 19.04 8.39
C TYR A 2 -12.72 19.26 8.30
N PRO A 3 -12.20 20.46 8.59
CA PRO A 3 -10.75 20.71 8.58
C PRO A 3 -10.11 20.34 9.92
N ASN A 4 -8.81 20.00 9.90
CA ASN A 4 -7.98 19.77 11.09
C ASN A 4 -8.56 18.76 12.09
N LEU A 5 -9.15 17.71 11.56
CA LEU A 5 -9.74 16.66 12.37
C LEU A 5 -8.63 15.74 12.91
N ASP A 6 -8.70 15.40 14.19
CA ASP A 6 -7.81 14.39 14.78
C ASP A 6 -8.23 12.97 14.36
N TRP A 7 -7.31 12.02 14.37
CA TRP A 7 -7.59 10.63 13.98
C TRP A 7 -8.64 9.97 14.89
N ASP A 8 -8.65 10.31 16.18
CA ASP A 8 -9.67 9.84 17.12
C ASP A 8 -11.09 10.32 16.72
N ASP A 9 -11.16 11.54 16.17
CA ASP A 9 -12.41 12.14 15.71
C ASP A 9 -12.82 11.59 14.34
N VAL A 10 -11.87 11.24 13.44
CA VAL A 10 -12.17 10.71 12.08
C VAL A 10 -13.15 9.56 12.18
N LYS A 11 -12.90 8.63 13.12
CA LYS A 11 -13.72 7.44 13.34
C LYS A 11 -15.18 7.78 13.65
N ASN A 12 -15.44 8.89 14.35
CA ASN A 12 -16.78 9.33 14.72
C ASN A 12 -17.56 9.91 13.54
N HIS A 13 -16.86 10.34 12.49
CA HIS A 13 -17.45 10.91 11.27
C HIS A 13 -17.66 9.89 10.15
N LEU A 14 -17.13 8.67 10.28
CA LEU A 14 -17.35 7.60 9.32
C LEU A 14 -18.72 6.93 9.54
N PRO A 15 -19.50 6.69 8.48
CA PRO A 15 -20.69 5.86 8.59
C PRO A 15 -20.35 4.46 9.11
N LYS A 16 -21.11 3.93 10.07
CA LYS A 16 -21.09 2.49 10.36
C LYS A 16 -21.79 1.81 9.18
N PRO A 17 -21.18 0.91 8.37
CA PRO A 17 -20.10 -0.04 8.67
C PRO A 17 -18.84 0.14 7.78
N VAL A 18 -18.27 1.35 7.70
CA VAL A 18 -17.15 1.61 6.79
C VAL A 18 -15.87 0.85 7.19
N THR A 19 -15.23 0.24 6.19
CA THR A 19 -13.88 -0.33 6.27
C THR A 19 -12.87 0.67 5.72
N VAL A 20 -11.84 1.03 6.49
CA VAL A 20 -10.81 1.98 6.07
C VAL A 20 -9.63 1.20 5.51
N HIS A 21 -9.19 1.53 4.29
CA HIS A 21 -7.99 0.99 3.67
C HIS A 21 -6.95 2.09 3.54
N VAL A 22 -5.67 1.72 3.53
CA VAL A 22 -4.56 2.67 3.36
C VAL A 22 -3.80 2.32 2.08
N ALA A 23 -3.32 3.33 1.35
CA ALA A 23 -2.48 3.15 0.17
C ALA A 23 -1.01 3.11 0.58
N ASP A 24 -0.37 1.96 0.41
CA ASP A 24 1.02 1.74 0.84
C ASP A 24 1.91 1.31 -0.32
N SER A 25 3.12 1.86 -0.37
CA SER A 25 4.17 1.50 -1.31
C SER A 25 5.11 0.42 -0.79
N GLY A 26 5.10 0.15 0.52
CA GLY A 26 5.89 -0.93 1.12
C GLY A 26 5.20 -2.28 0.95
N LEU A 27 5.85 -3.21 0.24
CA LEU A 27 5.51 -4.62 0.33
C LEU A 27 6.43 -5.24 1.38
N ASP A 28 5.87 -5.65 2.52
CA ASP A 28 6.62 -6.38 3.54
C ASP A 28 6.88 -7.82 3.05
N ILE A 29 7.81 -7.99 2.10
CA ILE A 29 8.34 -9.31 1.73
C ILE A 29 9.33 -9.75 2.81
N SER A 30 8.86 -9.86 4.06
CA SER A 30 9.61 -10.49 5.16
C SER A 30 8.97 -11.79 5.65
N ALA A 31 7.78 -12.12 5.15
CA ALA A 31 7.25 -13.47 5.26
C ALA A 31 7.50 -14.17 3.92
N GLU A 32 8.35 -15.20 3.94
CA GLU A 32 8.46 -16.26 2.93
C GLU A 32 8.99 -15.88 1.53
N THR A 33 10.32 -15.78 1.38
CA THR A 33 11.07 -16.47 0.29
C THR A 33 12.55 -16.60 0.67
N GLY A 34 12.89 -17.69 1.38
CA GLY A 34 14.23 -18.27 1.29
C GLY A 34 14.36 -18.96 -0.06
N GLY A 35 14.93 -18.27 -1.05
CA GLY A 35 15.06 -18.82 -2.40
C GLY A 35 16.06 -18.03 -3.24
N ASN A 36 17.30 -18.52 -3.28
CA ASN A 36 18.34 -18.07 -4.21
C ASN A 36 17.85 -18.21 -5.66
N GLY A 37 17.43 -17.11 -6.26
CA GLY A 37 17.11 -16.99 -7.68
C GLY A 37 17.60 -15.66 -8.20
N SER A 38 18.73 -15.64 -8.91
CA SER A 38 19.26 -14.47 -9.62
C SER A 38 18.25 -14.01 -10.69
N HIS A 39 17.32 -13.14 -10.32
CA HIS A 39 16.48 -12.43 -11.27
C HIS A 39 17.19 -11.13 -11.66
N LYS A 40 17.75 -11.09 -12.88
CA LYS A 40 18.23 -9.84 -13.48
C LYS A 40 17.03 -8.88 -13.62
N PRO A 41 17.07 -7.66 -13.06
CA PRO A 41 15.98 -6.71 -13.22
C PRO A 41 15.92 -6.24 -14.67
N SER A 42 14.73 -6.32 -15.27
CA SER A 42 14.41 -5.70 -16.56
C SER A 42 14.55 -4.18 -16.46
N LYS A 43 15.16 -3.55 -17.47
CA LYS A 43 15.48 -2.12 -17.46
C LYS A 43 14.20 -1.29 -17.58
N PRO A 44 14.12 -0.08 -16.97
CA PRO A 44 12.95 0.80 -17.07
C PRO A 44 12.48 1.09 -18.51
N GLY A 45 13.42 1.10 -19.47
CA GLY A 45 13.12 1.30 -20.89
C GLY A 45 12.24 0.22 -21.53
N ASP A 46 12.21 -1.00 -20.97
CA ASP A 46 11.39 -2.10 -21.51
C ASP A 46 9.88 -1.87 -21.26
N PHE A 47 9.54 -1.05 -20.26
CA PHE A 47 8.16 -0.69 -19.91
C PHE A 47 7.72 0.66 -20.51
N GLY A 48 8.49 1.20 -21.48
CA GLY A 48 8.17 2.46 -22.14
C GLY A 48 8.41 3.71 -21.29
N TRP A 49 9.12 3.58 -20.16
CA TRP A 49 9.55 4.73 -19.35
C TRP A 49 10.76 5.39 -20.00
N VAL A 50 10.51 6.42 -20.82
CA VAL A 50 11.56 7.25 -21.41
C VAL A 50 11.79 8.45 -20.49
N SER A 51 12.89 8.42 -19.74
CA SER A 51 13.37 9.59 -19.00
C SER A 51 13.80 10.66 -20.00
N SER A 52 13.00 11.72 -20.14
CA SER A 52 13.41 12.92 -20.87
C SER A 52 14.26 13.79 -19.94
N ARG A 53 15.52 13.40 -19.73
CA ARG A 53 16.51 14.28 -19.10
C ARG A 53 17.66 14.52 -20.08
N PRO A 54 18.01 15.78 -20.37
CA PRO A 54 19.17 16.08 -21.19
C PRO A 54 20.43 15.71 -20.42
N ASP A 55 21.33 15.08 -21.17
CA ASP A 55 22.66 14.62 -20.78
C ASP A 55 23.44 15.67 -19.98
N GLY A 56 23.84 15.27 -18.77
CA GLY A 56 24.53 16.10 -17.79
C GLY A 56 25.65 15.31 -17.11
N LYS A 57 26.71 15.03 -17.89
CA LYS A 57 28.11 14.78 -17.49
C LYS A 57 28.40 14.35 -16.04
N ASN A 58 28.91 13.12 -15.92
CA ASN A 58 29.92 12.63 -14.97
C ASN A 58 30.11 13.42 -13.66
N MET A 59 29.57 12.90 -12.56
CA MET A 59 30.14 13.13 -11.22
C MET A 59 30.72 11.81 -10.70
N LEU A 60 32.04 11.75 -10.83
CA LEU A 60 32.96 10.73 -10.33
C LEU A 60 32.97 10.79 -8.80
N TYR A 61 32.41 9.81 -8.11
CA TYR A 61 32.58 9.67 -6.67
C TYR A 61 33.96 9.07 -6.39
N GLN A 62 34.84 9.87 -5.80
CA GLN A 62 36.12 9.43 -5.26
C GLN A 62 35.88 8.66 -3.96
N GLU A 63 36.30 7.41 -3.99
CA GLU A 63 36.58 6.53 -2.87
C GLU A 63 37.62 7.19 -1.94
N TYR A 64 37.29 7.30 -0.65
CA TYR A 64 38.25 7.63 0.40
C TYR A 64 38.24 6.51 1.44
N ASP A 65 39.31 5.71 1.40
CA ASP A 65 39.76 4.87 2.51
C ASP A 65 40.04 5.76 3.72
N SER A 66 39.43 5.42 4.85
CA SER A 66 39.80 6.00 6.13
C SER A 66 39.77 4.90 7.19
N ASP A 67 40.91 4.24 7.35
CA ASP A 67 41.21 3.34 8.45
C ASP A 67 41.15 4.12 9.78
N SER A 68 40.26 3.72 10.68
CA SER A 68 40.27 4.19 12.07
C SER A 68 39.83 3.05 12.98
N ASP A 69 40.82 2.34 13.50
CA ASP A 69 40.68 1.38 14.59
C ASP A 69 40.15 2.07 15.85
N SER A 70 39.05 1.58 16.41
CA SER A 70 38.63 1.93 17.77
C SER A 70 37.87 0.76 18.39
N ASP A 71 38.62 -0.07 19.11
CA ASP A 71 38.10 -1.11 19.99
C ASP A 71 37.33 -0.47 21.16
N SER A 72 36.08 -0.87 21.35
CA SER A 72 35.33 -0.61 22.58
C SER A 72 34.24 -1.68 22.75
N GLU A 73 34.61 -2.74 23.46
CA GLU A 73 33.69 -3.70 24.08
C GLU A 73 32.89 -2.98 25.18
N SER A 74 31.55 -3.01 25.14
CA SER A 74 30.72 -3.11 26.35
C SER A 74 29.25 -3.28 26.00
N ASP A 75 28.70 -4.35 26.54
CA ASP A 75 27.31 -4.79 26.60
C ASP A 75 26.36 -3.72 27.18
N SER A 76 25.13 -3.64 26.66
CA SER A 76 23.91 -3.66 27.47
C SER A 76 22.66 -3.68 26.59
N ASP A 77 21.87 -4.73 26.76
CA ASP A 77 20.56 -4.97 26.17
C ASP A 77 19.61 -3.79 26.39
N SER A 78 19.19 -3.18 25.29
CA SER A 78 17.88 -2.55 25.23
C SER A 78 17.20 -3.12 24.00
N GLU A 79 16.26 -4.03 24.27
CA GLU A 79 15.23 -4.43 23.32
C GLU A 79 14.37 -3.18 23.08
N ASP A 80 14.89 -2.24 22.27
CA ASP A 80 14.08 -1.22 21.62
C ASP A 80 13.25 -1.97 20.58
N GLU A 81 12.20 -2.62 21.08
CA GLU A 81 11.06 -3.07 20.30
C GLU A 81 10.44 -1.80 19.70
N GLY A 82 11.06 -1.31 18.61
CA GLY A 82 10.52 -0.27 17.77
C GLY A 82 9.06 -0.61 17.46
N PRO A 83 8.17 0.40 17.40
CA PRO A 83 6.73 0.20 17.42
C PRO A 83 6.34 -0.91 16.44
N GLN A 84 5.85 -2.03 16.99
CA GLN A 84 5.47 -3.22 16.23
C GLN A 84 4.67 -2.75 15.03
N LEU A 85 5.25 -2.91 13.83
CA LEU A 85 4.64 -2.48 12.59
C LEU A 85 3.23 -3.07 12.55
N SER A 86 2.25 -2.19 12.65
CA SER A 86 0.81 -2.50 12.69
C SER A 86 0.49 -3.63 11.73
N ARG A 87 -0.10 -4.72 12.24
CA ARG A 87 -0.19 -6.04 11.61
C ARG A 87 -1.25 -6.12 10.51
N VAL A 88 -1.51 -4.99 9.84
CA VAL A 88 -2.51 -4.86 8.79
C VAL A 88 -2.06 -5.64 7.57
N GLU A 89 -2.90 -6.58 7.14
CA GLU A 89 -2.64 -7.41 5.97
C GLU A 89 -2.47 -6.53 4.71
N THR A 90 -1.41 -6.82 3.95
CA THR A 90 -1.15 -6.17 2.67
C THR A 90 -1.85 -6.94 1.55
N LYS A 91 -2.54 -6.23 0.66
CA LYS A 91 -3.22 -6.78 -0.51
C LYS A 91 -2.84 -6.05 -1.77
N LEU A 92 -2.75 -6.79 -2.87
CA LEU A 92 -2.60 -6.17 -4.19
C LEU A 92 -3.83 -5.33 -4.51
N TYR A 93 -3.63 -4.17 -5.14
CA TYR A 93 -4.71 -3.20 -5.40
C TYR A 93 -5.91 -3.79 -6.16
N HIS A 94 -5.66 -4.82 -7.00
CA HIS A 94 -6.67 -5.48 -7.83
C HIS A 94 -7.38 -6.66 -7.13
N GLU A 95 -6.93 -7.06 -5.94
CA GLU A 95 -7.67 -8.00 -5.10
C GLU A 95 -8.93 -7.35 -4.55
N THR A 96 -9.89 -8.15 -4.10
CA THR A 96 -11.20 -7.59 -3.75
C THR A 96 -11.16 -6.90 -2.39
N TRP A 97 -11.35 -5.58 -2.36
CA TRP A 97 -11.37 -4.76 -1.14
C TRP A 97 -12.63 -3.89 -1.00
N THR A 98 -13.43 -3.69 -2.05
CA THR A 98 -14.65 -2.86 -1.99
C THR A 98 -15.95 -3.66 -1.76
N GLN A 99 -15.92 -4.72 -0.95
CA GLN A 99 -17.12 -5.55 -0.69
C GLN A 99 -18.11 -4.89 0.28
N SER A 100 -17.58 -4.06 1.18
CA SER A 100 -18.32 -3.21 2.12
C SER A 100 -18.17 -1.74 1.71
N PRO A 101 -18.92 -0.81 2.32
CA PRO A 101 -18.61 0.61 2.23
C PRO A 101 -17.14 0.84 2.64
N SER A 102 -16.34 1.36 1.72
CA SER A 102 -14.89 1.53 1.92
C SER A 102 -14.52 3.01 1.97
N ALA A 103 -13.59 3.35 2.86
CA ALA A 103 -12.84 4.60 2.84
C ALA A 103 -11.39 4.30 2.48
N LEU A 104 -10.72 5.23 1.80
CA LEU A 104 -9.34 5.09 1.38
C LEU A 104 -8.52 6.27 1.92
N VAL A 105 -7.44 5.97 2.62
CA VAL A 105 -6.46 6.94 3.10
C VAL A 105 -5.26 6.93 2.17
N ILE A 106 -4.89 8.12 1.70
CA ILE A 106 -3.72 8.33 0.84
C ILE A 106 -2.71 9.16 1.64
N GLY A 107 -1.49 8.64 1.75
CA GLY A 107 -0.38 9.34 2.40
C GLY A 107 0.06 10.61 1.64
N GLY A 108 0.68 11.53 2.38
CA GLY A 108 1.30 12.72 1.79
C GLY A 108 2.56 12.35 0.98
N GLU A 109 2.90 13.15 -0.03
CA GLU A 109 4.01 12.85 -0.95
C GLU A 109 5.37 12.72 -0.26
N THR A 110 5.59 13.49 0.82
CA THR A 110 6.89 13.53 1.53
C THR A 110 6.94 12.58 2.72
N HIS A 111 5.85 12.48 3.47
CA HIS A 111 5.82 11.78 4.76
C HIS A 111 5.08 10.44 4.70
N GLY A 112 4.45 10.11 3.57
CA GLY A 112 3.69 8.87 3.42
C GLY A 112 2.46 8.81 4.33
N LEU A 113 2.11 7.58 4.74
CA LEU A 113 1.05 7.30 5.70
C LEU A 113 1.54 7.54 7.14
N SER A 114 0.68 8.11 7.97
CA SER A 114 0.94 8.17 9.41
C SER A 114 0.59 6.86 10.11
N VAL A 115 1.13 6.61 11.30
CA VAL A 115 0.89 5.37 12.06
C VAL A 115 -0.60 5.25 12.43
N GLU A 116 -1.23 6.37 12.79
CA GLU A 116 -2.63 6.44 13.17
C GLU A 116 -3.56 6.05 12.00
N ALA A 117 -3.17 6.39 10.76
CA ALA A 117 -3.90 5.96 9.57
C ALA A 117 -3.91 4.44 9.42
N VAL A 118 -2.77 3.79 9.69
CA VAL A 118 -2.66 2.33 9.62
C VAL A 118 -3.39 1.67 10.78
N GLN A 119 -3.32 2.24 11.98
CA GLN A 119 -4.12 1.79 13.12
C GLN A 119 -5.62 1.87 12.85
N LEU A 120 -6.11 2.96 12.23
CA LEU A 120 -7.52 3.08 11.84
C LEU A 120 -7.94 2.01 10.82
N ALA A 121 -7.04 1.65 9.90
CA ALA A 121 -7.28 0.53 9.00
C ALA A 121 -7.40 -0.78 9.79
N GLU A 122 -6.49 -1.06 10.72
CA GLU A 122 -6.55 -2.24 11.58
C GLU A 122 -7.88 -2.35 12.35
N GLU A 123 -8.27 -1.27 13.03
CA GLU A 123 -9.49 -1.19 13.84
C GLU A 123 -10.78 -1.43 13.02
N THR A 124 -10.75 -1.12 11.73
CA THR A 124 -11.88 -1.30 10.82
C THR A 124 -11.78 -2.56 9.97
N SER A 125 -10.81 -3.45 10.27
CA SER A 125 -10.52 -4.67 9.48
C SER A 125 -10.19 -4.36 8.01
N GLY A 126 -9.48 -3.26 7.84
CA GLY A 126 -8.92 -2.73 6.61
C GLY A 126 -7.69 -3.47 6.12
N HIS A 127 -7.12 -2.95 5.03
CA HIS A 127 -5.95 -3.52 4.38
C HIS A 127 -5.01 -2.42 3.91
N ARG A 128 -3.72 -2.76 3.81
CA ARG A 128 -2.71 -1.97 3.09
C ARG A 128 -2.79 -2.34 1.62
N LEU A 129 -3.24 -1.42 0.78
CA LEU A 129 -3.39 -1.64 -0.66
C LEU A 129 -2.09 -1.28 -1.37
N PHE A 130 -1.49 -2.27 -2.01
CA PHE A 130 -0.21 -2.17 -2.68
C PHE A 130 -0.37 -2.12 -4.21
N ILE A 131 0.25 -1.12 -4.84
CA ILE A 131 0.38 -1.02 -6.30
C ILE A 131 1.79 -1.45 -6.68
N PRO A 132 1.96 -2.56 -7.44
CA PRO A 132 3.27 -2.95 -7.92
C PRO A 132 3.92 -1.85 -8.77
N VAL A 133 5.13 -1.47 -8.39
CA VAL A 133 6.01 -0.57 -9.15
C VAL A 133 7.25 -1.32 -9.60
N VAL A 134 7.93 -0.80 -10.61
CA VAL A 134 9.20 -1.39 -11.07
C VAL A 134 10.27 -1.25 -9.98
N PRO A 135 11.25 -2.18 -9.92
CA PRO A 135 12.40 -2.03 -9.02
C PRO A 135 13.07 -0.66 -9.20
N ASP A 136 13.63 -0.13 -8.13
CA ASP A 136 14.31 1.18 -8.06
C ASP A 136 13.39 2.43 -8.16
N VAL A 137 12.06 2.24 -8.13
CA VAL A 137 11.09 3.33 -7.93
C VAL A 137 10.51 3.22 -6.51
N ASP A 138 10.82 4.20 -5.67
CA ASP A 138 10.41 4.19 -4.25
C ASP A 138 8.89 4.24 -4.08
N SER A 139 8.19 5.12 -4.83
CA SER A 139 6.74 5.24 -4.77
C SER A 139 6.15 5.97 -5.99
N LEU A 140 4.83 5.88 -6.15
CA LEU A 140 4.07 6.70 -7.10
C LEU A 140 3.70 8.04 -6.45
N ASN A 141 3.54 9.08 -7.28
CA ASN A 141 2.88 10.30 -6.83
C ASN A 141 1.51 10.00 -6.19
N SER A 142 1.17 10.64 -5.07
CA SER A 142 -0.05 10.37 -4.31
C SER A 142 -1.33 10.50 -5.14
N ALA A 143 -1.41 11.46 -6.09
CA ALA A 143 -2.56 11.60 -6.97
C ALA A 143 -2.66 10.45 -7.99
N MET A 144 -1.52 9.92 -8.46
CA MET A 144 -1.48 8.76 -9.35
C MET A 144 -1.89 7.47 -8.61
N ALA A 145 -1.36 7.26 -7.40
CA ALA A 145 -1.75 6.14 -6.55
C ALA A 145 -3.25 6.17 -6.22
N ALA A 146 -3.76 7.33 -5.80
CA ALA A 146 -5.19 7.55 -5.56
C ALA A 146 -6.03 7.25 -6.81
N SER A 147 -5.59 7.70 -7.98
CA SER A 147 -6.29 7.45 -9.25
C SER A 147 -6.41 5.96 -9.52
N ILE A 148 -5.30 5.21 -9.47
CA ILE A 148 -5.27 3.77 -9.71
C ILE A 148 -6.24 3.05 -8.75
N LEU A 149 -6.15 3.35 -7.46
CA LEU A 149 -6.99 2.72 -6.43
C LEU A 149 -8.46 3.06 -6.61
N LEU A 150 -8.81 4.33 -6.85
CA LEU A 150 -10.21 4.73 -7.04
C LEU A 150 -10.83 4.12 -8.30
N PHE A 151 -10.10 4.05 -9.40
CA PHE A 151 -10.59 3.41 -10.63
C PHE A 151 -10.79 1.91 -10.45
N GLU A 152 -9.85 1.25 -9.78
CA GLU A 152 -9.97 -0.17 -9.46
C GLU A 152 -11.12 -0.46 -8.49
N GLY A 153 -11.24 0.32 -7.42
CA GLY A 153 -12.34 0.19 -6.46
C GLY A 153 -13.71 0.41 -7.12
N ARG A 154 -13.82 1.39 -8.02
CA ARG A 154 -15.02 1.59 -8.83
C ARG A 154 -15.33 0.38 -9.72
N ARG A 155 -14.31 -0.21 -10.37
CA ARG A 155 -14.47 -1.41 -11.20
C ARG A 155 -15.03 -2.57 -10.39
N GLN A 156 -14.50 -2.81 -9.19
CA GLN A 156 -14.97 -3.85 -8.27
C GLN A 156 -16.42 -3.62 -7.83
N LEU A 157 -16.75 -2.39 -7.43
CA LEU A 157 -18.10 -2.01 -7.03
C LEU A 157 -19.13 -2.24 -8.15
N LEU A 158 -18.80 -1.86 -9.39
CA LEU A 158 -19.66 -2.10 -10.55
C LEU A 158 -19.87 -3.59 -10.82
N LYS A 159 -18.82 -4.42 -10.66
CA LYS A 159 -18.93 -5.88 -10.80
C LYS A 159 -19.86 -6.48 -9.73
N LEU A 160 -19.76 -6.03 -8.48
CA LEU A 160 -20.64 -6.46 -7.40
C LEU A 160 -22.11 -6.14 -7.70
N LEU A 161 -22.41 -4.91 -8.12
CA LEU A 161 -23.76 -4.49 -8.48
C LEU A 161 -24.37 -5.36 -9.60
N GLN A 162 -23.58 -5.71 -10.62
CA GLN A 162 -24.02 -6.59 -11.70
C GLN A 162 -24.30 -8.03 -11.23
N THR A 163 -23.49 -8.56 -10.31
CA THR A 163 -23.71 -9.91 -9.77
C THR A 163 -24.93 -10.00 -8.85
N SER A 164 -25.24 -8.95 -8.10
CA SER A 164 -26.43 -8.89 -7.25
C SER A 164 -27.72 -8.92 -8.07
N GLY A 165 -27.77 -8.19 -9.19
CA GLY A 165 -28.92 -8.18 -10.10
C GLY A 165 -29.21 -9.53 -10.78
N LYS A 166 -28.17 -10.34 -11.05
CA LYS A 166 -28.34 -11.66 -11.68
C LYS A 166 -28.90 -12.72 -10.73
N LYS A 167 -28.64 -12.62 -9.42
CA LYS A 167 -29.07 -13.61 -8.42
C LYS A 167 -30.59 -13.56 -8.14
N LEU A 168 -31.25 -12.43 -8.42
CA LEU A 168 -32.70 -12.28 -8.24
C LEU A 168 -33.52 -12.98 -9.33
N GLN A 169 -32.95 -13.25 -10.51
CA GLN A 169 -33.67 -13.82 -11.66
C GLN A 169 -33.58 -15.35 -11.76
N SER A 170 -32.87 -16.03 -10.86
CA SER A 170 -32.65 -17.49 -10.97
C SER A 170 -33.42 -18.33 -9.93
N LYS A 171 -34.56 -17.85 -9.40
CA LYS A 171 -35.41 -18.67 -8.52
C LYS A 171 -36.54 -19.32 -9.35
N PRO A 172 -36.41 -20.57 -9.82
CA PRO A 172 -37.53 -21.24 -10.47
C PRO A 172 -38.60 -21.54 -9.42
N GLU A 173 -39.82 -21.08 -9.67
CA GLU A 173 -41.01 -21.50 -8.94
C GLU A 173 -41.20 -23.01 -9.14
N ARG A 174 -40.82 -23.82 -8.12
CA ARG A 174 -41.26 -25.21 -8.04
C ARG A 174 -42.70 -25.22 -7.52
N ASN A 175 -43.65 -25.11 -8.45
CA ASN A 175 -45.02 -25.53 -8.23
C ASN A 175 -45.07 -27.05 -8.35
N PHE A 176 -45.31 -27.74 -7.23
CA PHE A 176 -45.76 -29.13 -7.24
C PHE A 176 -47.20 -29.16 -6.74
N SER A 177 -48.11 -29.59 -7.62
CA SER A 177 -49.49 -29.99 -7.33
C SER A 177 -49.54 -31.30 -6.57
#